data_AF-A0A961CY35-F1
#
_entry.id   AF-A0A961CY35-F1
#
_cell.length_a   1.000
_cell.length_b   1.000
_cell.length_c   1.000
_cell.angle_alpha   90.00
_cell.angle_beta   90.00
_cell.angle_gamma   90.00
#
_symmetry.space_group_name_H-M   'P 1'
#
loop_
_entity.id
_entity.type
_entity.pdbx_description
1 polymer ?
#
loop_
_entity_poly.entity_id
_entity_poly.type
_entity_poly.pdbx_seq_one_letter_code
_entity_poly.pdbx_strand_id
1 'polypeptide(L)'
;MSTPESLRLRIRENMALCGELHGAAQRAFAEEAERRDDDRIGNAQPETSDEAVSEATGRGWVQWCELIDSWPGHDDGHAAVAAHIQQAHGVDGWWAQTITVGWERITGRRLAHQRADGTFSASRTRTLGLDGSVLREMLLDDADRASLFPGDEVTLR
;
A
#
# COMPACT_ATOMS: atom_id res chain seq x y z
N MET A 1 6.81 21.67 -16.44
CA MET A 1 5.88 21.54 -15.28
C MET A 1 4.78 20.57 -15.68
N SER A 2 4.90 19.30 -15.28
CA SER A 2 3.91 18.26 -15.61
C SER A 2 2.71 18.43 -14.67
N THR A 3 1.50 18.54 -15.20
CA THR A 3 0.28 18.70 -14.38
C THR A 3 -0.10 17.38 -13.68
N PRO A 4 -0.85 17.42 -12.56
CA PRO A 4 -1.30 16.23 -11.82
C PRO A 4 -2.06 15.20 -12.69
N GLU A 5 -2.71 15.67 -13.74
CA GLU A 5 -3.45 14.85 -14.71
C GLU A 5 -2.50 14.03 -15.62
N SER A 6 -1.36 14.61 -15.99
CA SER A 6 -0.32 13.91 -16.74
C SER A 6 0.40 12.83 -15.92
N LEU A 7 0.46 13.00 -14.58
CA LEU A 7 0.99 12.00 -13.66
C LEU A 7 0.04 10.80 -13.56
N ARG A 8 -1.27 11.03 -13.43
CA ARG A 8 -2.27 9.94 -13.41
C ARG A 8 -2.31 9.15 -14.71
N LEU A 9 -2.23 9.83 -15.85
CA LEU A 9 -2.20 9.18 -17.16
C LEU A 9 -0.95 8.33 -17.34
N ARG A 10 0.21 8.85 -16.93
CA ARG A 10 1.49 8.16 -17.06
C ARG A 10 1.71 7.06 -16.03
N ILE A 11 1.13 7.18 -14.83
CA ILE A 11 1.02 6.08 -13.85
C ILE A 11 0.17 4.95 -14.42
N ARG A 12 -0.93 5.26 -15.12
CA ARG A 12 -1.74 4.24 -15.82
C ARG A 12 -0.96 3.55 -16.95
N GLU A 13 -0.25 4.32 -17.77
CA GLU A 13 0.59 3.78 -18.85
C GLU A 13 1.75 2.92 -18.32
N ASN A 14 2.42 3.38 -17.24
CA ASN A 14 3.50 2.62 -16.60
C ASN A 14 2.98 1.39 -15.84
N MET A 15 1.79 1.43 -15.24
CA MET A 15 1.14 0.23 -14.70
C MET A 15 0.91 -0.84 -15.78
N ALA A 16 0.56 -0.42 -17.01
CA ALA A 16 0.44 -1.34 -18.14
C ALA A 16 1.81 -1.87 -18.61
N LEU A 17 2.85 -1.03 -18.62
CA LEU A 17 4.20 -1.40 -19.08
C LEU A 17 4.97 -2.29 -18.07
N CYS A 18 4.79 -2.06 -16.77
CA CYS A 18 5.47 -2.83 -15.71
C CYS A 18 4.79 -4.17 -15.40
N GLY A 19 3.49 -4.30 -15.70
CA GLY A 19 2.73 -5.55 -15.53
C GLY A 19 3.11 -6.69 -16.47
N GLU A 20 4.00 -6.43 -17.46
CA GLU A 20 4.46 -7.46 -18.39
C GLU A 20 5.56 -8.36 -17.81
N LEU A 21 6.31 -7.94 -16.78
CA LEU A 21 7.55 -8.63 -16.42
C LEU A 21 7.49 -9.73 -15.33
N HIS A 22 6.55 -9.80 -14.38
CA HIS A 22 6.45 -10.98 -13.49
C HIS A 22 5.05 -11.19 -12.89
N GLY A 23 4.46 -12.38 -13.11
CA GLY A 23 3.40 -12.97 -12.27
C GLY A 23 1.99 -13.06 -12.87
N ALA A 24 1.70 -14.11 -13.66
CA ALA A 24 0.36 -14.41 -14.19
C ALA A 24 -0.75 -14.51 -13.11
N ALA A 25 -0.38 -14.80 -11.86
CA ALA A 25 -1.29 -14.80 -10.72
C ALA A 25 -1.77 -13.39 -10.33
N GLN A 26 -0.90 -12.37 -10.46
CA GLN A 26 -1.25 -10.99 -10.12
C GLN A 26 -2.21 -10.38 -11.16
N ARG A 27 -2.04 -10.73 -12.44
CA ARG A 27 -2.98 -10.35 -13.50
C ARG A 27 -4.39 -10.88 -13.24
N ALA A 28 -4.53 -12.14 -12.83
CA ALA A 28 -5.84 -12.72 -12.55
C ALA A 28 -6.58 -12.04 -11.38
N PHE A 29 -5.85 -11.56 -10.36
CA PHE A 29 -6.43 -10.82 -9.24
C PHE A 29 -6.71 -9.35 -9.57
N ALA A 30 -5.86 -8.71 -10.38
CA ALA A 30 -6.11 -7.37 -10.91
C ALA A 30 -7.33 -7.35 -11.83
N GLU A 31 -7.48 -8.34 -12.71
CA GLU A 31 -8.64 -8.50 -13.59
C GLU A 31 -9.94 -8.77 -12.81
N GLU A 32 -9.89 -9.55 -11.71
CA GLU A 32 -11.03 -9.75 -10.81
C GLU A 32 -11.39 -8.49 -10.01
N ALA A 33 -10.39 -7.67 -9.64
CA ALA A 33 -10.60 -6.37 -9.02
C ALA A 33 -11.20 -5.35 -10.00
N GLU A 34 -10.75 -5.34 -11.26
CA GLU A 34 -11.30 -4.50 -12.34
C GLU A 34 -12.73 -4.90 -12.73
N ARG A 35 -13.09 -6.19 -12.65
CA ARG A 35 -14.48 -6.64 -12.88
C ARG A 35 -15.48 -6.14 -11.82
N ARG A 36 -15.01 -5.75 -10.63
CA ARG A 36 -15.84 -5.35 -9.49
C ARG A 36 -15.83 -3.82 -9.35
N ASP A 37 -16.47 -3.15 -10.30
CA ASP A 37 -16.59 -1.70 -10.36
C ASP A 37 -17.51 -1.14 -9.24
N ASP A 38 -16.92 -0.81 -8.08
CA ASP A 38 -17.40 0.21 -7.13
C ASP A 38 -16.17 0.88 -6.47
N ASP A 39 -15.73 1.98 -7.10
CA ASP A 39 -14.97 3.17 -6.66
C ASP A 39 -14.43 3.29 -5.21
N ARG A 40 -13.99 2.20 -4.55
CA ARG A 40 -13.54 2.25 -3.14
C ARG A 40 -12.29 1.46 -2.77
N ILE A 41 -11.80 0.51 -3.56
CA ILE A 41 -10.56 -0.22 -3.24
C ILE A 41 -9.85 -0.62 -4.54
N GLY A 42 -8.70 0.01 -4.83
CA GLY A 42 -7.89 -0.37 -5.99
C GLY A 42 -6.82 0.61 -6.44
N ASN A 43 -6.57 1.71 -5.73
CA ASN A 43 -5.47 2.59 -6.12
C ASN A 43 -4.14 2.01 -5.64
N ALA A 44 -3.40 1.43 -6.58
CA ALA A 44 -1.94 1.23 -6.58
C ALA A 44 -1.14 2.56 -6.42
N GLN A 45 -1.76 3.58 -5.83
CA GLN A 45 -1.16 4.87 -5.53
C GLN A 45 -0.36 4.73 -4.22
N PRO A 46 0.79 5.39 -4.12
CA PRO A 46 1.51 5.50 -2.86
C PRO A 46 0.65 6.28 -1.85
N GLU A 47 0.75 5.94 -0.56
CA GLU A 47 0.00 6.63 0.50
C GLU A 47 0.48 8.07 0.71
N THR A 48 1.73 8.35 0.33
CA THR A 48 2.34 9.68 0.43
C THR A 48 2.27 10.40 -0.92
N SER A 49 1.89 11.68 -0.91
CA SER A 49 1.80 12.48 -2.14
C SER A 49 3.18 12.73 -2.76
N ASP A 50 3.19 12.99 -4.06
CA ASP A 50 4.42 13.31 -4.81
C ASP A 50 5.11 14.56 -4.25
N GLU A 51 4.32 15.55 -3.83
CA GLU A 51 4.81 16.79 -3.23
C GLU A 51 5.52 16.51 -1.91
N ALA A 52 4.92 15.70 -1.02
CA ALA A 52 5.52 15.39 0.28
C ALA A 52 6.82 14.60 0.14
N VAL A 53 6.90 13.65 -0.81
CA VAL A 53 8.14 12.93 -1.09
C VAL A 53 9.20 13.88 -1.68
N SER A 54 8.80 14.75 -2.60
CA SER A 54 9.72 15.70 -3.23
C SER A 54 10.31 16.68 -2.22
N GLU A 55 9.48 17.22 -1.32
CA GLU A 55 9.92 18.15 -0.27
C GLU A 55 10.93 17.51 0.68
N ALA A 56 10.73 16.26 1.06
CA ALA A 56 11.57 15.60 2.04
C ALA A 56 12.84 14.96 1.45
N THR A 57 12.77 14.45 0.22
CA THR A 57 13.81 13.60 -0.37
C THR A 57 14.50 14.25 -1.57
N GLY A 58 14.00 15.41 -2.01
CA GLY A 58 14.50 16.15 -3.17
C GLY A 58 14.13 15.55 -4.52
N ARG A 59 13.31 14.49 -4.55
CA ARG A 59 12.91 13.75 -5.76
C ARG A 59 11.44 13.33 -5.69
N GLY A 60 10.75 13.40 -6.82
CA GLY A 60 9.37 12.90 -6.94
C GLY A 60 9.31 11.40 -7.20
N TRP A 61 8.09 10.84 -7.19
CA TRP A 61 7.85 9.41 -7.38
C TRP A 61 8.42 8.87 -8.68
N VAL A 62 8.29 9.61 -9.78
CA VAL A 62 8.83 9.20 -11.09
C VAL A 62 10.34 8.97 -11.01
N GLN A 63 11.06 9.91 -10.42
CA GLN A 63 12.52 9.83 -10.30
C GLN A 63 12.94 8.70 -9.37
N TRP A 64 12.19 8.46 -8.29
CA TRP A 64 12.46 7.34 -7.39
C TRP A 64 12.23 5.99 -8.06
N CYS A 65 11.14 5.82 -8.80
CA CYS A 65 10.88 4.61 -9.56
C CYS A 65 11.99 4.34 -10.57
N GLU A 66 12.36 5.35 -11.38
CA GLU A 66 13.45 5.22 -12.36
C GLU A 66 14.79 4.84 -11.71
N LEU A 67 15.13 5.44 -10.56
CA LEU A 67 16.35 5.12 -9.83
C LEU A 67 16.35 3.67 -9.34
N ILE A 68 15.25 3.21 -8.74
CA ILE A 68 15.13 1.86 -8.20
C ILE A 68 15.14 0.83 -9.34
N ASP A 69 14.35 1.05 -10.39
CA ASP A 69 14.25 0.12 -11.53
C ASP A 69 15.57 0.01 -12.30
N SER A 70 16.36 1.09 -12.34
CA SER A 70 17.70 1.08 -12.94
C SER A 70 18.77 0.36 -12.11
N TRP A 71 18.49 0.10 -10.82
CA TRP A 71 19.41 -0.60 -9.94
C TRP A 71 19.19 -2.12 -10.03
N PRO A 72 20.18 -2.93 -10.45
CA PRO A 72 19.98 -4.37 -10.66
C PRO A 72 19.55 -5.19 -9.44
N GLY A 73 19.78 -4.70 -8.21
CA GLY A 73 19.43 -5.40 -6.98
C GLY A 73 17.99 -5.17 -6.50
N HIS A 74 17.16 -4.44 -7.25
CA HIS A 74 15.78 -4.13 -6.82
C HIS A 74 14.89 -5.38 -6.67
N ASP A 75 15.27 -6.49 -7.31
CA ASP A 75 14.58 -7.78 -7.18
C ASP A 75 14.99 -8.58 -5.93
N ASP A 76 16.01 -8.15 -5.18
CA ASP A 76 16.40 -8.75 -3.90
C ASP A 76 15.39 -8.44 -2.77
N GLY A 77 14.36 -7.64 -3.08
CA GLY A 77 13.19 -7.39 -2.25
C GLY A 77 13.27 -6.13 -1.40
N HIS A 78 12.23 -5.93 -0.59
CA HIS A 78 11.98 -4.72 0.19
C HIS A 78 13.21 -4.20 0.95
N ALA A 79 13.84 -5.07 1.74
CA ALA A 79 14.95 -4.69 2.60
C ALA A 79 16.18 -4.23 1.81
N ALA A 80 16.42 -4.86 0.65
CA ALA A 80 17.53 -4.51 -0.22
C ALA A 80 17.31 -3.14 -0.87
N VAL A 81 16.09 -2.86 -1.34
CA VAL A 81 15.71 -1.55 -1.91
C VAL A 81 15.83 -0.45 -0.86
N ALA A 82 15.27 -0.64 0.33
CA ALA A 82 15.36 0.36 1.40
C ALA A 82 16.83 0.64 1.81
N ALA A 83 17.65 -0.41 1.93
CA ALA A 83 19.06 -0.27 2.23
C ALA A 83 19.82 0.46 1.11
N HIS A 84 19.52 0.14 -0.16
CA HIS A 84 20.12 0.81 -1.31
C HIS A 84 19.78 2.30 -1.35
N ILE A 85 18.51 2.66 -1.15
CA ILE A 85 18.06 4.06 -1.10
C ILE A 85 18.81 4.83 -0.02
N GLN A 86 18.95 4.25 1.18
CA GLN A 86 19.68 4.88 2.27
C GLN A 86 21.18 5.06 1.94
N GLN A 87 21.83 4.01 1.43
CA GLN A 87 23.29 4.00 1.23
C GLN A 87 23.72 4.79 -0.01
N ALA A 88 23.00 4.64 -1.13
CA ALA A 88 23.36 5.23 -2.41
C ALA A 88 22.85 6.66 -2.58
N HIS A 89 21.75 7.02 -1.90
CA HIS A 89 21.11 8.32 -2.05
C HIS A 89 21.05 9.16 -0.78
N GLY A 90 21.54 8.64 0.36
CA GLY A 90 21.64 9.41 1.60
C GLY A 90 20.29 9.80 2.21
N VAL A 91 19.21 9.12 1.83
CA VAL A 91 17.88 9.31 2.38
C VAL A 91 17.83 8.65 3.77
N ASP A 92 17.18 9.29 4.74
CA ASP A 92 17.02 8.69 6.05
C ASP A 92 16.19 7.40 6.00
N GLY A 93 16.36 6.54 7.01
CA GLY A 93 15.77 5.21 7.00
C GLY A 93 14.23 5.19 6.95
N TRP A 94 13.58 6.22 7.49
CA TRP A 94 12.12 6.30 7.46
C TRP A 94 11.63 6.62 6.04
N TRP A 95 12.20 7.65 5.42
CA TRP A 95 11.87 7.99 4.03
C TRP A 95 12.29 6.89 3.04
N ALA A 96 13.38 6.18 3.28
CA ALA A 96 13.78 5.03 2.46
C ALA A 96 12.72 3.92 2.46
N GLN A 97 12.12 3.62 3.63
CA GLN A 97 10.99 2.69 3.70
C GLN A 97 9.76 3.22 2.97
N THR A 98 9.40 4.49 3.18
CA THR A 98 8.26 5.13 2.51
C THR A 98 8.40 5.07 0.99
N ILE A 99 9.58 5.40 0.46
CA ILE A 99 9.86 5.30 -0.98
C ILE A 99 9.73 3.86 -1.45
N THR A 100 10.30 2.89 -0.73
CA THR A 100 10.23 1.47 -1.09
C THR A 100 8.79 0.98 -1.17
N VAL A 101 7.96 1.26 -0.15
CA VAL A 101 6.54 0.88 -0.13
C VAL A 101 5.77 1.56 -1.26
N GLY A 102 6.05 2.84 -1.53
CA GLY A 102 5.42 3.57 -2.63
C GLY A 102 5.78 2.98 -3.99
N TRP A 103 7.05 2.70 -4.23
CA TRP A 103 7.54 2.04 -5.44
C TRP A 103 6.91 0.65 -5.63
N GLU A 104 6.85 -0.18 -4.59
CA GLU A 104 6.20 -1.50 -4.64
C GLU A 104 4.72 -1.41 -5.05
N ARG A 105 4.01 -0.36 -4.59
CA ARG A 105 2.61 -0.14 -4.95
C ARG A 105 2.47 0.36 -6.37
N ILE A 106 3.26 1.36 -6.76
CA ILE A 106 3.26 1.95 -8.12
C ILE A 106 3.57 0.89 -9.17
N THR A 107 4.50 -0.02 -8.88
CA THR A 107 4.92 -1.12 -9.78
C THR A 107 4.03 -2.36 -9.68
N GLY A 108 2.99 -2.35 -8.86
CA GLY A 108 2.08 -3.49 -8.69
C GLY A 108 2.71 -4.69 -7.96
N ARG A 109 3.94 -4.57 -7.44
CA ARG A 109 4.60 -5.58 -6.60
C ARG A 109 3.86 -5.79 -5.27
N ARG A 110 3.08 -4.80 -4.84
CA ARG A 110 2.30 -4.84 -3.60
C ARG A 110 0.91 -4.26 -3.76
N LEU A 111 -0.09 -5.03 -3.39
CA LEU A 111 -1.49 -4.58 -3.35
C LEU A 111 -1.73 -3.66 -2.13
N ALA A 112 -2.77 -2.82 -2.23
CA ALA A 112 -3.19 -2.01 -1.09
C ALA A 112 -3.44 -2.90 0.13
N HIS A 113 -2.91 -2.49 1.28
CA HIS A 113 -3.02 -3.20 2.56
C HIS A 113 -2.34 -4.57 2.65
N GLN A 114 -1.61 -4.99 1.61
CA GLN A 114 -0.80 -6.20 1.64
C GLN A 114 0.44 -6.00 2.52
N ARG A 115 0.83 -7.01 3.29
CA ARG A 115 2.07 -7.09 4.05
C ARG A 115 3.15 -7.79 3.23
N ALA A 116 4.41 -7.68 3.66
CA ALA A 116 5.55 -8.32 2.99
C ALA A 116 5.45 -9.86 2.93
N ASP A 117 4.72 -10.48 3.86
CA ASP A 117 4.44 -11.93 3.90
C ASP A 117 3.26 -12.36 3.01
N GLY A 118 2.68 -11.42 2.25
CA GLY A 118 1.53 -11.65 1.38
C GLY A 118 0.17 -11.60 2.10
N THR A 119 0.14 -11.47 3.43
CA THR A 119 -1.12 -11.29 4.19
C THR A 119 -1.68 -9.88 3.99
N PHE A 120 -2.93 -9.64 4.39
CA PHE A 120 -3.56 -8.33 4.30
C PHE A 120 -3.97 -7.82 5.67
N SER A 121 -3.98 -6.50 5.84
CA SER A 121 -4.44 -5.86 7.07
C SER A 121 -5.33 -4.66 6.77
N ALA A 122 -6.60 -4.75 7.15
CA ALA A 122 -7.49 -3.60 7.15
C ALA A 122 -7.72 -3.12 8.58
N SER A 123 -7.89 -1.81 8.75
CA SER A 123 -8.39 -1.23 9.99
C SER A 123 -9.50 -0.24 9.67
N ARG A 124 -10.49 -0.15 10.56
CA ARG A 124 -11.57 0.84 10.50
C ARG A 124 -11.77 1.38 11.90
N THR A 125 -11.89 2.69 12.01
CA THR A 125 -12.23 3.38 13.25
C THR A 125 -13.58 4.03 13.10
N ARG A 126 -14.46 3.83 14.09
CA ARG A 126 -15.78 4.45 14.15
C ARG A 126 -16.02 4.97 15.56
N THR A 127 -16.48 6.21 15.67
CA THR A 127 -16.95 6.78 16.93
C THR A 127 -18.34 6.24 17.24
N LEU A 128 -18.52 5.70 18.45
CA LEU A 128 -19.79 5.20 18.94
C LEU A 128 -20.31 6.12 20.05
N GLY A 129 -21.63 6.27 20.15
CA GLY A 129 -22.29 7.03 21.22
C GLY A 129 -22.39 6.26 22.54
N LEU A 130 -21.43 5.37 22.82
CA LEU A 130 -21.38 4.52 23.99
C LEU A 130 -20.18 4.91 24.84
N ASP A 131 -20.29 4.72 26.15
CA ASP A 131 -19.12 4.81 27.01
C ASP A 131 -18.13 3.68 26.71
N GLY A 132 -16.84 4.02 26.72
CA GLY A 132 -15.76 3.08 26.38
C GLY A 132 -15.69 1.88 27.34
N SER A 133 -16.03 2.05 28.62
CA SER A 133 -16.06 0.96 29.60
C SER A 133 -17.16 -0.05 29.29
N VAL A 134 -18.36 0.43 28.94
CA VAL A 134 -19.50 -0.41 28.57
C VAL A 134 -19.17 -1.23 27.32
N LEU A 135 -18.62 -0.59 26.28
CA LEU A 135 -18.21 -1.32 25.07
C LEU A 135 -17.14 -2.37 25.38
N ARG A 136 -16.18 -2.04 26.25
CA ARG A 136 -15.14 -2.97 26.66
C ARG A 136 -15.70 -4.19 27.39
N GLU A 137 -16.66 -4.00 28.29
CA GLU A 137 -17.33 -5.11 28.99
C GLU A 137 -18.07 -6.02 28.00
N MET A 138 -18.85 -5.44 27.09
CA MET A 138 -19.55 -6.20 26.05
C MET A 138 -18.62 -6.97 25.12
N LEU A 139 -17.42 -6.46 24.83
CA LEU A 139 -16.42 -7.18 24.02
C LEU A 139 -15.84 -8.39 24.76
N LEU A 140 -15.71 -8.32 26.08
CA LEU A 140 -15.12 -9.37 26.90
C LEU A 140 -16.13 -10.47 27.25
N ASP A 141 -17.43 -10.16 27.33
CA ASP A 141 -18.49 -11.14 27.50
C ASP A 141 -18.80 -11.88 26.18
N ASP A 142 -18.93 -13.21 26.24
CA ASP A 142 -19.09 -14.04 25.05
C ASP A 142 -20.46 -13.87 24.37
N ALA A 143 -21.53 -13.68 25.16
CA ALA A 143 -22.89 -13.53 24.64
C ALA A 143 -23.11 -12.14 24.04
N ASP A 144 -22.58 -11.10 24.70
CA ASP A 144 -22.62 -9.75 24.18
C ASP A 144 -21.72 -9.60 22.95
N ARG A 145 -20.51 -10.20 22.94
CA ARG A 145 -19.64 -10.19 21.76
C ARG A 145 -20.29 -10.85 20.56
N ALA A 146 -20.99 -11.99 20.74
CA ALA A 146 -21.75 -12.61 19.66
C ALA A 146 -22.89 -11.70 19.14
N SER A 147 -23.48 -10.88 20.01
CA SER A 147 -24.51 -9.92 19.61
C SER A 147 -23.94 -8.68 18.90
N LEU A 148 -22.72 -8.26 19.25
CA LEU A 148 -22.02 -7.15 18.59
C LEU A 148 -21.57 -7.49 17.16
N PHE A 149 -21.28 -8.76 16.90
CA PHE A 149 -20.81 -9.27 15.60
C PHE A 149 -21.73 -10.38 15.08
N PRO A 150 -23.00 -10.06 14.74
CA PRO A 150 -23.97 -11.08 14.37
C PRO A 150 -23.58 -11.73 13.05
N GLY A 151 -23.42 -13.06 13.07
CA GLY A 151 -23.08 -13.86 11.88
C GLY A 151 -21.58 -14.09 11.66
N ASP A 152 -20.72 -13.53 12.52
CA ASP A 152 -19.27 -13.71 12.46
C ASP A 152 -18.76 -14.51 13.66
N GLU A 153 -17.80 -15.41 13.43
CA GLU A 153 -17.08 -16.09 14.51
C GLU A 153 -15.91 -15.23 14.99
N VAL A 154 -16.00 -14.68 16.20
CA VAL A 154 -15.03 -13.69 16.71
C VAL A 154 -14.29 -14.24 17.93
N THR A 155 -12.95 -14.29 17.82
CA THR A 155 -12.05 -14.67 18.90
C THR A 155 -11.21 -13.46 19.34
N LEU A 156 -11.12 -13.22 20.65
CA LEU A 156 -10.17 -12.26 21.21
C LEU A 156 -8.75 -12.84 21.15
N ARG A 157 -7.81 -12.06 20.63
CA ARG A 157 -6.38 -12.40 20.58
C ARG A 157 -5.56 -11.46 21.46
#